data_AF-S0E9V5-F1
#
_entry.id   AF-S0E9V5-F1
#
_cell.length_a   1.000
_cell.length_b   1.000
_cell.length_c   1.000
_cell.angle_alpha   90.00
_cell.angle_beta   90.00
_cell.angle_gamma   90.00
#
_symmetry.space_group_name_H-M   'P 1'
#
loop_
_entity.id
_entity.type
_entity.pdbx_description
1 polymer ?
#
loop_
_entity_poly.entity_id
_entity_poly.type
_entity_poly.pdbx_seq_one_letter_code
_entity_poly.pdbx_strand_id
1 'polypeptide(L)'
;MDTLVESVNATAKIPLHPFWPLNAALPQYAANTLSSRALVASFVVGASAILGVTLSLIQQSRRKLSKTEMFMTLCGANRPGYYVVNFLDISNRQFLFAQLWKEYSLSDSRYLTQDSFLVPMEAITAFLWGPMSFFCAWSIVKQHPLRHPIQLIISVGQLYGDVLYFGTCYFNEIVHSVVYCRPEQFYFYMYYVFCNAIWIVIPTVCVVHSVVQTKRAFAKVQEVERVKKGM
;
A
#
# COMPACT_ATOMS: atom_id res chain seq x y z
N MET A 1 -3.60 -30.63 34.62
CA MET A 1 -3.94 -29.65 33.58
C MET A 1 -2.91 -29.65 32.44
N ASP A 2 -1.78 -30.35 32.61
CA ASP A 2 -0.62 -30.27 31.69
C ASP A 2 -0.59 -31.33 30.58
N THR A 3 -1.38 -32.40 30.70
CA THR A 3 -1.40 -33.49 29.69
C THR A 3 -2.30 -33.20 28.49
N LEU A 4 -3.24 -32.26 28.59
CA LEU A 4 -4.11 -31.86 27.47
C LEU A 4 -3.45 -30.79 26.58
N VAL A 5 -2.50 -30.02 27.10
CA VAL A 5 -1.78 -28.99 26.33
C VAL A 5 -0.68 -29.63 25.48
N GLU A 6 0.01 -30.67 25.99
CA GLU A 6 0.97 -31.43 25.20
C GLU A 6 0.32 -32.30 24.11
N SER A 7 -0.89 -32.84 24.35
CA SER A 7 -1.58 -33.67 23.35
C SER A 7 -2.13 -32.88 22.15
N VAL A 8 -2.36 -31.57 22.30
CA VAL A 8 -2.84 -30.71 21.19
C VAL A 8 -1.69 -30.30 20.28
N ASN A 9 -0.45 -30.26 20.79
CA ASN A 9 0.73 -29.93 19.99
C ASN A 9 1.30 -31.08 19.16
N ALA A 10 0.85 -32.33 19.38
CA ALA A 10 1.42 -33.52 18.73
C ALA A 10 0.80 -33.88 17.35
N THR A 11 -0.23 -33.18 16.88
CA THR A 11 -0.98 -33.59 15.66
C THR A 11 -1.27 -32.48 14.64
N ALA A 12 -0.97 -31.22 14.92
CA ALA A 12 -0.98 -30.18 13.88
C ALA A 12 0.41 -30.12 13.23
N LYS A 13 0.66 -30.92 12.18
CA LYS A 13 1.80 -30.67 11.30
C LYS A 13 1.64 -29.27 10.72
N ILE A 14 2.33 -28.28 11.28
CA ILE A 14 2.40 -26.93 10.69
C ILE A 14 2.92 -27.14 9.26
N PRO A 15 2.14 -26.80 8.22
CA PRO A 15 2.57 -27.00 6.85
C PRO A 15 3.87 -26.22 6.62
N LEU A 16 4.87 -26.88 6.05
CA LEU A 16 6.14 -26.24 5.74
C LEU A 16 5.89 -25.07 4.76
N HIS A 17 6.36 -23.88 5.13
CA HIS A 17 6.19 -22.67 4.33
C HIS A 17 7.49 -21.86 4.25
N PRO A 18 7.67 -21.04 3.21
CA PRO A 18 8.91 -20.27 3.00
C PRO A 18 8.99 -18.96 3.81
N PHE A 19 7.92 -18.58 4.53
CA PHE A 19 7.83 -17.31 5.24
C PHE A 19 8.59 -17.30 6.57
N TRP A 20 9.19 -16.16 6.91
CA TRP A 20 9.90 -15.95 8.17
C TRP A 20 9.03 -15.21 9.19
N PRO A 21 9.00 -15.63 10.47
CA PRO A 21 9.73 -16.76 11.04
C PRO A 21 9.12 -18.12 10.61
N LEU A 22 9.96 -19.15 10.47
CA LEU A 22 9.56 -20.46 9.91
C LEU A 22 8.55 -21.24 10.78
N ASN A 23 8.42 -20.87 12.05
CA ASN A 23 7.47 -21.45 12.99
C ASN A 23 6.14 -20.68 13.06
N ALA A 24 5.91 -19.72 12.16
CA ALA A 24 4.63 -19.01 12.09
C ALA A 24 3.47 -19.98 11.87
N ALA A 25 2.34 -19.75 12.53
CA ALA A 25 1.17 -20.62 12.42
C ALA A 25 0.40 -20.31 11.12
N LEU A 26 0.68 -21.07 10.06
CA LEU A 26 -0.06 -21.00 8.78
C LEU A 26 -0.79 -22.34 8.50
N PRO A 27 -1.88 -22.65 9.22
CA PRO A 27 -2.46 -24.00 9.27
C PRO A 27 -3.04 -24.52 7.94
N GLN A 28 -3.40 -23.62 7.03
CA GLN A 28 -3.94 -23.97 5.71
C GLN A 28 -3.07 -23.42 4.57
N TYR A 29 -1.74 -23.37 4.77
CA TYR A 29 -0.86 -22.86 3.72
C TYR A 29 -0.90 -23.75 2.48
N ALA A 30 -1.14 -23.11 1.32
CA ALA A 30 -1.01 -23.72 0.01
C ALA A 30 -0.01 -22.92 -0.82
N ALA A 31 1.03 -23.59 -1.33
CA ALA A 31 2.05 -22.97 -2.17
C ALA A 31 1.45 -22.36 -3.45
N ASN A 32 2.12 -21.33 -3.98
CA ASN A 32 1.70 -20.72 -5.24
C ASN A 32 1.86 -21.71 -6.40
N THR A 33 0.86 -21.79 -7.27
CA THR A 33 0.93 -22.55 -8.52
C THR A 33 1.63 -21.79 -9.64
N LEU A 34 1.58 -20.46 -9.60
CA LEU A 34 2.30 -19.58 -10.53
C LEU A 34 3.71 -19.30 -10.02
N SER A 35 4.67 -19.28 -10.95
CA SER A 35 6.04 -18.87 -10.62
C SER A 35 6.11 -17.39 -10.25
N SER A 36 7.08 -17.00 -9.41
CA SER A 36 7.31 -15.60 -9.00
C SER A 36 7.47 -14.67 -10.20
N ARG A 37 8.16 -15.11 -11.27
CA ARG A 37 8.31 -14.33 -12.52
C ARG A 37 6.96 -14.08 -13.20
N ALA A 38 6.10 -15.08 -13.27
CA ALA A 38 4.77 -14.94 -13.85
C ALA A 38 3.91 -13.97 -13.02
N LEU A 39 3.97 -14.07 -11.69
CA LEU A 39 3.27 -13.17 -10.78
C LEU A 39 3.71 -11.71 -10.96
N VAL A 40 5.02 -11.46 -10.93
CA VAL A 40 5.58 -10.11 -11.15
C VAL A 40 5.22 -9.58 -12.54
N ALA A 41 5.29 -10.42 -13.58
CA ALA A 41 4.88 -10.03 -14.93
C ALA A 41 3.39 -9.66 -14.98
N SER A 42 2.51 -10.47 -14.38
CA SER A 42 1.07 -10.17 -14.29
C SER A 42 0.81 -8.86 -13.55
N PHE A 43 1.55 -8.58 -12.46
CA PHE A 43 1.46 -7.31 -11.74
C PHE A 43 1.87 -6.12 -12.62
N VAL A 44 3.01 -6.20 -13.31
CA VAL A 44 3.51 -5.13 -14.17
C VAL A 44 2.55 -4.86 -15.33
N VAL A 45 2.05 -5.92 -15.98
CA VAL A 45 1.08 -5.81 -17.07
C VAL A 45 -0.22 -5.18 -16.57
N GLY A 46 -0.76 -5.64 -15.43
CA GLY A 46 -1.97 -5.08 -14.84
C GLY A 46 -1.81 -3.60 -14.46
N ALA A 47 -0.71 -3.25 -13.78
CA ALA A 47 -0.41 -1.87 -13.40
C ALA A 47 -0.23 -0.97 -14.64
N SER A 48 0.45 -1.46 -15.67
CA SER A 48 0.67 -0.72 -16.92
C SER A 48 -0.62 -0.54 -17.71
N ALA A 49 -1.51 -1.53 -17.74
CA ALA A 49 -2.81 -1.43 -18.40
C ALA A 49 -3.69 -0.38 -17.72
N ILE A 50 -3.76 -0.40 -16.38
CA ILE A 50 -4.50 0.58 -15.60
C ILE A 50 -3.93 1.99 -15.82
N LEU A 51 -2.60 2.12 -15.85
CA LEU A 51 -1.94 3.39 -16.19
C LEU A 51 -2.29 3.85 -17.60
N GLY A 52 -2.19 2.96 -18.59
CA GLY A 52 -2.50 3.27 -19.98
C GLY A 52 -3.93 3.75 -20.18
N VAL A 53 -4.91 3.06 -19.58
CA VAL A 53 -6.33 3.46 -19.64
C VAL A 53 -6.54 4.80 -18.95
N THR A 54 -6.00 4.98 -17.74
CA THR A 54 -6.08 6.23 -16.98
C THR A 54 -5.52 7.40 -17.78
N LEU A 55 -4.33 7.22 -18.37
CA LEU A 55 -3.69 8.25 -19.19
C LEU A 55 -4.50 8.56 -20.44
N SER A 56 -5.06 7.55 -21.10
CA SER A 56 -5.86 7.73 -22.31
C SER A 56 -7.12 8.56 -22.04
N LEU A 57 -7.86 8.22 -20.98
CA LEU A 57 -9.06 8.95 -20.56
C LEU A 57 -8.74 10.41 -20.20
N ILE A 58 -7.58 10.65 -19.58
CA ILE A 58 -7.17 11.99 -19.19
C ILE A 58 -6.64 12.80 -20.38
N GLN A 59 -5.91 12.20 -21.32
CA GLN A 59 -5.46 12.88 -22.54
C GLN A 59 -6.64 13.35 -23.41
N GLN A 60 -7.72 12.57 -23.45
CA GLN A 60 -8.97 12.98 -24.09
C GLN A 60 -9.59 14.24 -23.45
N SER A 61 -9.27 14.54 -22.18
CA SER A 61 -9.71 15.77 -21.47
C SER A 61 -8.89 17.04 -21.80
N ARG A 62 -7.95 16.97 -22.75
CA ARG A 62 -7.05 18.07 -23.20
C ARG A 62 -6.16 18.70 -22.11
N ARG A 63 -5.98 18.07 -20.94
CA ARG A 63 -5.04 18.52 -19.91
C ARG A 63 -3.70 17.79 -19.99
N LYS A 64 -2.60 18.52 -19.74
CA LYS A 64 -1.30 17.94 -19.42
C LYS A 64 -1.21 17.78 -17.90
N LEU A 65 -1.07 16.55 -17.42
CA LEU A 65 -0.79 16.27 -16.01
C LEU A 65 0.72 16.22 -15.76
N SER A 66 1.11 16.46 -14.52
CA SER A 66 2.40 16.06 -13.98
C SER A 66 2.45 14.55 -13.75
N LYS A 67 3.64 13.94 -13.88
CA LYS A 67 3.90 12.52 -13.57
C LYS A 67 3.40 12.12 -12.17
N THR A 68 3.49 13.04 -11.22
CA THR A 68 3.03 12.88 -9.84
C THR A 68 1.51 12.75 -9.71
N GLU A 69 0.76 13.53 -10.48
CA GLU A 69 -0.71 13.49 -10.51
C GLU A 69 -1.22 12.19 -11.16
N MET A 70 -0.49 11.70 -12.16
CA MET A 70 -0.77 10.42 -12.82
C MET A 70 -0.61 9.24 -11.86
N PHE A 71 0.48 9.25 -11.08
CA PHE A 71 0.73 8.20 -10.08
C PHE A 71 -0.37 8.16 -9.02
N MET A 72 -0.84 9.30 -8.51
CA MET A 72 -1.91 9.29 -7.51
C MET A 72 -3.23 8.68 -7.99
N THR A 73 -3.49 8.72 -9.29
CA THR A 73 -4.67 8.05 -9.86
C THR A 73 -4.49 6.52 -9.87
N LEU A 74 -3.25 6.02 -10.00
CA LEU A 74 -2.94 4.59 -9.92
C LEU A 74 -3.07 4.02 -8.52
N CYS A 75 -2.82 4.82 -7.49
CA CYS A 75 -2.94 4.42 -6.09
C CYS A 75 -4.35 3.93 -5.74
N GLY A 76 -5.36 4.47 -6.42
CA GLY A 76 -6.76 4.09 -6.27
C GLY A 76 -7.12 2.72 -6.82
N ALA A 77 -6.29 2.15 -7.72
CA ALA A 77 -6.55 0.86 -8.33
C ALA A 77 -6.26 -0.27 -7.33
N ASN A 78 -7.27 -0.53 -6.51
CA ASN A 78 -7.30 -1.37 -5.32
C ASN A 78 -6.63 -2.74 -5.48
N ARG A 79 -5.41 -2.87 -4.94
CA ARG A 79 -4.75 -4.15 -4.60
C ARG A 79 -5.00 -4.60 -3.15
N PRO A 80 -5.09 -3.70 -2.16
CA PRO A 80 -5.31 -4.07 -0.75
C PRO A 80 -6.70 -4.62 -0.43
N GLY A 81 -7.74 -4.23 -1.17
CA GLY A 81 -9.11 -4.67 -0.88
C GLY A 81 -9.29 -6.19 -0.94
N TYR A 82 -8.62 -6.87 -1.88
CA TYR A 82 -8.63 -8.33 -1.92
C TYR A 82 -7.98 -8.93 -0.67
N TYR A 83 -6.85 -8.36 -0.23
CA TYR A 83 -6.18 -8.80 0.99
C TYR A 83 -7.08 -8.64 2.20
N VAL A 84 -7.61 -7.44 2.44
CA VAL A 84 -8.41 -7.12 3.63
C VAL A 84 -9.71 -7.93 3.70
N VAL A 85 -10.31 -8.30 2.57
CA VAL A 85 -11.51 -9.16 2.57
C VAL A 85 -11.18 -10.63 2.83
N ASN A 86 -9.96 -11.07 2.51
CA ASN A 86 -9.57 -12.49 2.55
C ASN A 86 -8.40 -12.77 3.51
N PHE A 87 -8.03 -11.84 4.40
CA PHE A 87 -6.82 -11.93 5.22
C PHE A 87 -6.80 -13.17 6.14
N LEU A 88 -7.98 -13.70 6.48
CA LEU A 88 -8.12 -14.89 7.32
C LEU A 88 -7.64 -16.18 6.65
N ASP A 89 -7.82 -16.31 5.34
CA ASP A 89 -7.58 -17.55 4.58
C ASP A 89 -6.72 -17.35 3.31
N ILE A 90 -6.10 -16.17 3.16
CA ILE A 90 -5.29 -15.82 1.99
C ILE A 90 -4.12 -16.78 1.75
N SER A 91 -3.58 -17.39 2.80
CA SER A 91 -2.51 -18.39 2.71
C SER A 91 -2.92 -19.65 1.95
N ASN A 92 -4.22 -19.98 1.92
CA ASN A 92 -4.77 -21.17 1.25
C ASN A 92 -5.21 -20.87 -0.19
N ARG A 93 -5.52 -19.61 -0.50
CA ARG A 93 -6.12 -19.23 -1.78
C ARG A 93 -5.13 -19.30 -2.95
N GLN A 94 -5.66 -19.65 -4.11
CA GLN A 94 -4.90 -19.81 -5.36
C GLN A 94 -5.29 -18.80 -6.46
N PHE A 95 -6.15 -17.84 -6.16
CA PHE A 95 -6.43 -16.75 -7.10
C PHE A 95 -5.20 -15.88 -7.31
N LEU A 96 -5.08 -15.24 -8.48
CA LEU A 96 -3.93 -14.41 -8.84
C LEU A 96 -3.54 -13.40 -7.74
N PHE A 97 -4.52 -12.68 -7.18
CA PHE A 97 -4.26 -11.71 -6.11
C PHE A 97 -3.77 -12.36 -4.81
N ALA A 98 -4.33 -13.51 -4.41
CA ALA A 98 -3.84 -14.25 -3.24
C ALA A 98 -2.39 -14.71 -3.45
N GLN A 99 -2.06 -15.19 -4.66
CA GLN A 99 -0.71 -15.60 -5.00
C GLN A 99 0.28 -14.42 -5.03
N LEU A 100 -0.15 -13.26 -5.54
CA LEU A 100 0.63 -12.01 -5.48
C LEU A 100 0.90 -11.58 -4.03
N TRP A 101 -0.10 -11.66 -3.16
CA TRP A 101 0.07 -11.35 -1.74
C TRP A 101 1.00 -12.35 -1.05
N LYS A 102 0.88 -13.65 -1.32
CA LYS A 102 1.84 -14.65 -0.84
C LYS A 102 3.26 -14.39 -1.35
N GLU A 103 3.43 -14.00 -2.61
CA GLU A 103 4.74 -13.65 -3.17
C GLU A 103 5.33 -12.42 -2.46
N TYR A 104 4.54 -11.36 -2.27
CA TYR A 104 4.98 -10.17 -1.56
C TYR A 104 5.28 -10.44 -0.08
N SER A 105 4.56 -11.38 0.53
CA SER A 105 4.76 -11.80 1.93
C SER A 105 6.10 -12.49 2.18
N LEU A 106 6.87 -12.83 1.13
CA LEU A 106 8.27 -13.24 1.27
C LEU A 106 9.15 -12.09 1.80
N SER A 107 8.72 -10.85 1.61
CA SER A 107 9.39 -9.66 2.13
C SER A 107 8.90 -9.26 3.53
N ASP A 108 7.67 -9.63 3.89
CA ASP A 108 7.08 -9.39 5.20
C ASP A 108 5.93 -10.36 5.43
N SER A 109 6.16 -11.38 6.26
CA SER A 109 5.17 -12.44 6.49
C SER A 109 3.96 -11.99 7.30
N ARG A 110 3.98 -10.79 7.90
CA ARG A 110 2.86 -10.27 8.70
C ARG A 110 1.56 -10.16 7.89
N TYR A 111 1.68 -10.04 6.56
CA TYR A 111 0.56 -10.13 5.63
C TYR A 111 -0.16 -11.49 5.65
N LEU A 112 0.46 -12.57 6.14
CA LEU A 112 -0.17 -13.89 6.25
C LEU A 112 -0.51 -14.27 7.70
N THR A 113 0.02 -13.54 8.68
CA THR A 113 -0.17 -13.86 10.11
C THR A 113 -1.15 -12.93 10.83
N GLN A 114 -2.01 -12.23 10.07
CA GLN A 114 -3.10 -11.41 10.62
C GLN A 114 -2.62 -10.33 11.61
N ASP A 115 -1.52 -9.65 11.28
CA ASP A 115 -0.92 -8.64 12.13
C ASP A 115 -1.90 -7.49 12.45
N SER A 116 -1.93 -7.10 13.73
CA SER A 116 -2.91 -6.17 14.30
C SER A 116 -2.76 -4.73 13.80
N PHE A 117 -1.61 -4.38 13.21
CA PHE A 117 -1.39 -3.09 12.58
C PHE A 117 -1.63 -3.15 11.07
N LEU A 118 -1.05 -4.15 10.39
CA LEU A 118 -1.11 -4.27 8.93
C LEU A 118 -2.53 -4.44 8.40
N VAL A 119 -3.35 -5.31 9.00
CA VAL A 119 -4.71 -5.55 8.50
C VAL A 119 -5.55 -4.26 8.58
N PRO A 120 -5.63 -3.52 9.71
CA PRO A 120 -6.35 -2.25 9.76
C PRO A 120 -5.74 -1.15 8.87
N MET A 121 -4.41 -1.05 8.79
CA MET A 121 -3.74 -0.06 7.94
C MET A 121 -4.10 -0.28 6.47
N GLU A 122 -4.02 -1.51 5.98
CA GLU A 122 -4.41 -1.87 4.62
C GLU A 122 -5.91 -1.70 4.39
N ALA A 123 -6.75 -1.89 5.41
CA ALA A 123 -8.19 -1.62 5.33
C ALA A 123 -8.48 -0.14 5.08
N ILE A 124 -7.80 0.76 5.81
CA ILE A 124 -7.89 2.20 5.58
C ILE A 124 -7.41 2.54 4.15
N THR A 125 -6.30 1.95 3.71
CA THR A 125 -5.78 2.16 2.36
C THR A 125 -6.74 1.67 1.29
N ALA A 126 -7.36 0.51 1.47
CA ALA A 126 -8.32 -0.06 0.54
C ALA A 126 -9.62 0.76 0.46
N PHE A 127 -10.22 1.08 1.61
CA PHE A 127 -11.59 1.57 1.68
C PHE A 127 -11.71 3.09 1.80
N LEU A 128 -10.64 3.78 2.21
CA LEU A 128 -10.61 5.25 2.26
C LEU A 128 -9.69 5.82 1.18
N TRP A 129 -8.40 5.47 1.19
CA TRP A 129 -7.43 6.05 0.26
C TRP A 129 -7.66 5.63 -1.18
N GLY A 130 -8.10 4.38 -1.41
CA GLY A 130 -8.47 3.86 -2.72
C GLY A 130 -9.56 4.73 -3.41
N PRO A 131 -10.78 4.80 -2.85
CA PRO A 131 -11.85 5.66 -3.36
C PRO A 131 -11.48 7.14 -3.43
N MET A 132 -10.80 7.68 -2.41
CA MET A 132 -10.38 9.08 -2.42
C MET A 132 -9.38 9.39 -3.54
N SER A 133 -8.55 8.42 -3.95
CA SER A 133 -7.61 8.59 -5.07
C SER A 133 -8.35 8.76 -6.40
N PHE A 134 -9.44 8.03 -6.62
CA PHE A 134 -10.30 8.26 -7.80
C PHE A 134 -10.98 9.63 -7.74
N PHE A 135 -11.47 10.02 -6.56
CA PHE A 135 -12.05 11.36 -6.38
C PHE A 135 -11.01 12.48 -6.58
N CYS A 136 -9.75 12.25 -6.18
CA CYS A 136 -8.64 13.15 -6.45
C CYS A 136 -8.39 13.27 -7.95
N ALA A 137 -8.39 12.15 -8.69
CA ALA A 137 -8.25 12.15 -10.15
C ALA A 137 -9.37 12.93 -10.83
N TRP A 138 -10.62 12.72 -10.42
CA TRP A 138 -11.76 13.52 -10.89
C TRP A 138 -11.59 15.01 -10.57
N SER A 139 -11.16 15.34 -9.34
CA SER A 139 -10.91 16.72 -8.90
C SER A 139 -9.83 17.40 -9.72
N ILE A 140 -8.80 16.65 -10.14
CA ILE A 140 -7.76 17.12 -11.05
C ILE A 140 -8.36 17.47 -12.42
N VAL A 141 -9.14 16.56 -13.02
CA VAL A 141 -9.77 16.77 -14.33
C VAL A 141 -10.71 17.98 -14.29
N LYS A 142 -11.52 18.11 -13.25
CA LYS A 142 -12.52 19.19 -13.08
C LYS A 142 -11.96 20.50 -12.52
N GLN A 143 -10.67 20.57 -12.16
CA GLN A 143 -10.09 21.73 -11.47
C GLN A 143 -10.83 22.10 -10.20
N HIS A 144 -11.27 21.09 -9.46
CA HIS A 144 -12.03 21.31 -8.25
C HIS A 144 -11.14 21.99 -7.18
N PRO A 145 -11.63 23.01 -6.46
CA PRO A 145 -10.83 23.72 -5.45
C PRO A 145 -10.31 22.80 -4.33
N LEU A 146 -11.03 21.69 -4.06
CA LEU A 146 -10.62 20.69 -3.06
C LEU A 146 -9.51 19.75 -3.53
N ARG A 147 -9.03 19.87 -4.77
CA ARG A 147 -7.98 19.00 -5.32
C ARG A 147 -6.75 18.91 -4.42
N HIS A 148 -6.17 20.04 -4.02
CA HIS A 148 -4.95 20.07 -3.21
C HIS A 148 -5.16 19.57 -1.78
N PRO A 149 -6.25 19.93 -1.08
CA PRO A 149 -6.62 19.32 0.19
C PRO A 149 -6.75 17.78 0.12
N ILE A 150 -7.48 17.24 -0.86
CA ILE A 150 -7.66 15.79 -1.01
C ILE A 150 -6.32 15.10 -1.28
N GLN A 151 -5.53 15.63 -2.23
CA GLN A 151 -4.21 15.11 -2.55
C GLN A 151 -3.31 15.11 -1.30
N LEU A 152 -3.38 16.16 -0.47
CA LEU A 152 -2.60 16.26 0.76
C LEU A 152 -3.00 15.19 1.79
N ILE A 153 -4.30 15.00 2.04
CA ILE A 153 -4.82 14.01 2.99
C ILE A 153 -4.35 12.60 2.59
N ILE A 154 -4.54 12.22 1.32
CA ILE A 154 -4.12 10.89 0.83
C ILE A 154 -2.61 10.75 0.97
N SER A 155 -1.84 11.75 0.54
CA SER A 155 -0.37 11.65 0.53
C SER A 155 0.21 11.53 1.95
N VAL A 156 -0.29 12.32 2.89
CA VAL A 156 0.11 12.22 4.30
C VAL A 156 -0.32 10.88 4.90
N GLY A 157 -1.51 10.38 4.55
CA GLY A 157 -1.99 9.06 4.98
C GLY A 157 -1.07 7.93 4.52
N GLN A 158 -0.63 7.95 3.25
CA GLN A 158 0.32 6.98 2.71
C GLN A 158 1.68 7.04 3.44
N LEU A 159 2.24 8.24 3.60
CA LEU A 159 3.50 8.43 4.34
C LEU A 159 3.41 7.94 5.78
N TYR A 160 2.32 8.26 6.47
CA TYR A 160 2.10 7.84 7.84
C TYR A 160 1.97 6.31 7.95
N GLY A 161 1.22 5.69 7.05
CA GLY A 161 1.10 4.24 6.94
C GLY A 161 2.45 3.56 6.75
N ASP A 162 3.27 4.04 5.80
CA ASP A 162 4.60 3.50 5.53
C ASP A 162 5.57 3.66 6.71
N VAL A 163 5.60 4.85 7.33
CA VAL A 163 6.46 5.09 8.51
C VAL A 163 6.11 4.11 9.63
N LEU A 164 4.82 3.88 9.88
CA LEU A 164 4.38 2.90 10.86
C LEU A 164 4.63 1.46 10.41
N TYR A 165 4.53 1.15 9.11
CA TYR A 165 4.84 -0.17 8.55
C TYR A 165 6.30 -0.57 8.82
N PHE A 166 7.25 0.33 8.55
CA PHE A 166 8.66 0.13 8.86
C PHE A 166 8.91 0.15 10.36
N GLY A 167 8.32 1.12 11.08
CA GLY A 167 8.50 1.29 12.51
C GLY A 167 8.04 0.08 13.32
N THR A 168 6.89 -0.51 12.97
CA THR A 168 6.37 -1.71 13.62
C THR A 168 7.20 -2.95 13.31
N CYS A 169 7.71 -3.09 12.08
CA CYS A 169 8.62 -4.19 11.72
C CYS A 169 9.89 -4.12 12.57
N TYR A 170 10.54 -2.95 12.57
CA TYR A 170 11.76 -2.70 13.32
C TYR A 170 11.58 -2.82 14.82
N PHE A 171 10.44 -2.35 15.35
CA PHE A 171 10.10 -2.52 16.77
C PHE A 171 9.99 -3.99 17.17
N ASN A 172 9.32 -4.82 16.37
CA ASN A 172 9.22 -6.26 16.62
C ASN A 172 10.58 -6.96 16.54
N GLU A 173 11.45 -6.53 15.63
CA GLU A 173 12.82 -7.05 15.56
C GLU A 173 13.60 -6.74 16.84
N ILE A 174 13.56 -5.51 17.35
CA ILE A 174 14.28 -5.14 18.58
C ILE A 174 13.66 -5.77 19.83
N VAL A 175 12.35 -5.63 20.00
CA VAL A 175 11.68 -5.92 21.27
C VAL A 175 11.31 -7.40 21.40
N HIS A 176 10.95 -8.03 20.28
CA HIS A 176 10.49 -9.41 20.27
C HIS A 176 11.47 -10.36 19.56
N SER A 177 12.57 -9.85 19.00
CA SER A 177 13.55 -10.66 18.25
C SER A 177 12.91 -11.45 17.10
N VAL A 178 11.86 -10.87 16.49
CA VAL A 178 11.13 -11.48 15.36
C VAL A 178 11.51 -10.75 14.07
N VAL A 179 11.99 -11.53 13.09
CA VAL A 179 12.27 -11.05 11.74
C VAL A 179 11.21 -11.62 10.80
N TYR A 180 10.53 -10.74 10.07
CA TYR A 180 9.44 -11.12 9.15
C TYR A 180 9.88 -11.27 7.69
N CYS A 181 11.02 -10.66 7.33
CA CYS A 181 11.58 -10.73 5.99
C CYS A 181 12.43 -11.99 5.84
N ARG A 182 12.40 -12.61 4.67
CA ARG A 182 13.33 -13.69 4.35
C ARG A 182 14.79 -13.19 4.32
N PRO A 183 15.78 -14.04 4.67
CA PRO A 183 17.18 -13.63 4.79
C PRO A 183 17.84 -13.29 3.45
N GLU A 184 17.28 -13.74 2.32
CA GLU A 184 17.81 -13.38 1.01
C GLU A 184 17.65 -11.89 0.74
N GLN A 185 18.78 -11.23 0.46
CA GLN A 185 18.86 -9.78 0.22
C GLN A 185 17.89 -9.28 -0.86
N PHE A 186 17.55 -10.13 -1.84
CA PHE A 186 16.59 -9.79 -2.89
C PHE A 186 15.23 -9.39 -2.31
N TYR A 187 14.66 -10.17 -1.39
CA TYR A 187 13.33 -9.87 -0.83
C TYR A 187 13.36 -8.60 0.02
N PHE A 188 14.45 -8.38 0.75
CA PHE A 188 14.62 -7.15 1.51
C PHE A 188 14.74 -5.93 0.59
N TYR A 189 15.71 -5.89 -0.32
CA TYR A 189 15.93 -4.66 -1.10
C TYR A 189 14.88 -4.43 -2.18
N MET A 190 14.45 -5.47 -2.90
CA MET A 190 13.53 -5.31 -4.03
C MET A 190 12.07 -5.25 -3.60
N TYR A 191 11.63 -6.11 -2.66
CA TYR A 191 10.24 -6.11 -2.24
C TYR A 191 10.02 -5.19 -1.03
N TYR A 192 10.80 -5.35 0.04
CA TYR A 192 10.58 -4.59 1.27
C TYR A 192 10.99 -3.12 1.14
N VAL A 193 12.15 -2.80 0.54
CA VAL A 193 12.61 -1.41 0.41
C VAL A 193 12.07 -0.76 -0.86
N PHE A 194 12.35 -1.30 -2.04
CA PHE A 194 12.07 -0.63 -3.30
C PHE A 194 10.57 -0.45 -3.58
N CYS A 195 9.74 -1.50 -3.40
CA CYS A 195 8.30 -1.37 -3.64
C CYS A 195 7.64 -0.33 -2.71
N ASN A 196 8.04 -0.29 -1.43
CA ASN A 196 7.52 0.69 -0.47
C ASN A 196 8.13 2.08 -0.64
N ALA A 197 9.38 2.20 -1.14
CA ALA A 197 9.98 3.51 -1.41
C ALA A 197 9.18 4.34 -2.43
N ILE A 198 8.47 3.69 -3.35
CA ILE A 198 7.54 4.36 -4.27
C ILE A 198 6.42 5.08 -3.49
N TRP A 199 5.91 4.44 -2.43
CA TRP A 199 4.88 4.95 -1.52
C TRP A 199 5.38 6.03 -0.55
N ILE A 200 6.69 6.21 -0.44
CA ILE A 200 7.30 7.33 0.29
C ILE A 200 7.61 8.50 -0.64
N VAL A 201 8.32 8.25 -1.73
CA VAL A 201 8.88 9.33 -2.57
C VAL A 201 7.77 10.10 -3.27
N ILE A 202 6.81 9.41 -3.86
CA ILE A 202 5.79 10.09 -4.68
C ILE A 202 4.81 10.87 -3.80
N PRO A 203 4.26 10.32 -2.70
CA PRO A 203 3.46 11.08 -1.76
C PRO A 203 4.20 12.28 -1.17
N THR A 204 5.51 12.18 -0.87
CA THR A 204 6.30 13.34 -0.42
C THR A 204 6.29 14.48 -1.45
N VAL A 205 6.49 14.17 -2.74
CA VAL A 205 6.40 15.18 -3.81
C VAL A 205 4.98 15.76 -3.91
N CYS A 206 3.94 14.93 -3.77
CA CYS A 206 2.55 15.39 -3.73
C CYS A 206 2.27 16.34 -2.57
N VAL A 207 2.79 16.05 -1.37
CA VAL A 207 2.65 16.90 -0.17
C VAL A 207 3.28 18.26 -0.44
N VAL A 208 4.55 18.29 -0.84
CA VAL A 208 5.28 19.54 -1.12
C VAL A 208 4.54 20.34 -2.19
N HIS A 209 4.11 19.70 -3.27
CA HIS A 209 3.38 20.36 -4.33
C HIS A 209 2.06 20.97 -3.82
N SER A 210 1.24 20.21 -3.09
CA SER A 210 -0.03 20.73 -2.55
C SER A 210 0.19 21.87 -1.55
N VAL A 211 1.17 21.76 -0.66
CA VAL A 211 1.47 22.81 0.33
C VAL A 211 1.90 24.10 -0.36
N VAL A 212 2.76 24.01 -1.38
CA VAL A 212 3.21 25.19 -2.15
C VAL A 212 2.04 25.87 -2.86
N GLN A 213 1.15 25.11 -3.51
CA GLN A 213 0.00 25.69 -4.20
C GLN A 213 -1.00 26.31 -3.23
N THR A 214 -1.30 25.63 -2.12
CA THR A 214 -2.15 26.16 -1.05
C THR A 214 -1.58 27.46 -0.49
N LYS A 215 -0.28 27.51 -0.16
CA LYS A 215 0.39 28.73 0.32
C LYS A 215 0.23 29.89 -0.68
N ARG A 216 0.44 29.65 -1.97
CA ARG A 216 0.30 30.67 -3.02
C ARG A 216 -1.13 31.19 -3.12
N ALA A 217 -2.13 30.31 -3.01
CA ALA A 217 -3.53 30.70 -3.02
C ALA A 217 -3.88 31.61 -1.83
N PHE A 218 -3.49 31.22 -0.61
CA PHE A 218 -3.73 32.03 0.59
C PHE A 218 -2.99 33.38 0.55
N ALA A 219 -1.74 33.41 0.08
CA ALA A 219 -1.00 34.67 -0.06
C ALA A 219 -1.72 35.67 -0.98
N LYS A 220 -2.26 35.18 -2.10
CA LYS A 220 -3.01 36.01 -3.05
C LYS A 220 -4.33 36.53 -2.45
N VAL A 221 -5.05 35.70 -1.69
CA VAL A 221 -6.28 36.13 -1.01
C VAL A 221 -5.97 37.20 0.05
N GLN A 222 -4.91 37.02 0.84
CA GLN A 222 -4.48 38.01 1.84
C GLN A 222 -4.10 39.35 1.21
N GLU A 223 -3.42 39.33 0.05
CA GLU A 223 -3.09 40.55 -0.69
C GLU A 223 -4.36 41.32 -1.11
N VAL A 224 -5.33 40.61 -1.70
CA VAL A 224 -6.62 41.21 -2.11
C VAL A 224 -7.39 41.78 -0.91
N GLU A 225 -7.40 41.07 0.21
CA GLU A 225 -8.06 41.55 1.44
C GLU A 225 -7.37 42.78 2.04
N ARG A 226 -6.04 42.87 1.97
CA ARG A 226 -5.30 44.06 2.43
C ARG A 226 -5.63 45.28 1.58
N VAL A 227 -5.66 45.12 0.25
CA VAL A 227 -6.05 46.20 -0.67
C VAL A 227 -7.48 46.67 -0.36
N LYS A 228 -8.42 45.75 -0.13
CA LYS A 228 -9.81 46.09 0.23
C LYS A 228 -9.98 46.79 1.59
N LYS A 229 -9.08 46.56 2.54
CA LYS A 229 -9.12 47.20 3.88
C LYS A 229 -8.37 48.55 3.93
N GLY A 230 -7.50 48.80 2.96
CA GLY A 230 -6.75 50.05 2.81
C GLY A 230 -7.40 51.07 1.87
N MET A 231 -8.48 50.69 1.19
CA MET A 231 -9.46 51.58 0.54
C MET A 231 -10.65 51.79 1.48
#